data_AF-A0A1U9LIM1-F1
#
_entry.id   AF-A0A1U9LIM1-F1
#
_cell.length_a   1.000
_cell.length_b   1.000
_cell.length_c   1.000
_cell.angle_alpha   90.00
_cell.angle_beta   90.00
_cell.angle_gamma   90.00
#
_symmetry.space_group_name_H-M   'P 1'
#
loop_
_entity.id
_entity.type
_entity.pdbx_description
1 polymer ?
#
loop_
_entity_poly.entity_id
_entity_poly.type
_entity_poly.pdbx_seq_one_letter_code
_entity_poly.pdbx_strand_id
1 'polypeptide(L)'
;MHYRTQKDLKRDFPAEVASATANGYLDLSGQKDIESLPERMNLEALNVSGCSNLRSIPSSLQAKHLIARDCPELEFIGGGIKLDDAWFGKCPKLTNLPQSFRVNVSLTIWECPVENLPDGLDLTTDLTIGNNAAIRSLPSNLSAKKVSITDCPIFEVVPSETRVGRLSIVRSNAFRALPENLDCPAGLTIAGCNNFTSLPNKLTVGQRFYLNCDNVRLEETAGLNVDTLEISGCPLIKTLPEDLVVKGSIIAERSHVEGISWEVWDKNDGKIILPYTCELPSPPSADCGPSL
;
A
#
# COMPACT_ATOMS: atom_id res chain seq x y z
N MET A 1 15.85 -34.64 7.71
CA MET A 1 15.71 -34.30 6.27
C MET A 1 14.54 -35.08 5.70
N HIS A 2 13.49 -34.41 5.22
CA HIS A 2 12.49 -35.01 4.33
C HIS A 2 12.21 -34.02 3.19
N TYR A 3 12.89 -34.26 2.08
CA TYR A 3 12.77 -33.53 0.82
C TYR A 3 12.22 -34.48 -0.22
N ARG A 4 11.01 -34.25 -0.73
CA ARG A 4 10.35 -35.17 -1.65
C ARG A 4 9.58 -34.35 -2.70
N THR A 5 10.08 -34.01 -3.88
CA THR A 5 11.29 -34.53 -4.51
C THR A 5 11.77 -33.57 -5.63
N GLN A 6 12.76 -32.68 -5.44
CA GLN A 6 13.33 -31.84 -6.55
C GLN A 6 14.48 -32.53 -7.35
N LYS A 7 14.68 -33.85 -7.17
CA LYS A 7 15.91 -34.60 -7.55
C LYS A 7 16.84 -35.17 -6.46
N ASP A 8 16.70 -35.05 -5.13
CA ASP A 8 15.79 -34.19 -4.38
C ASP A 8 16.30 -32.76 -4.36
N LEU A 9 16.58 -32.06 -3.27
CA LEU A 9 17.35 -30.82 -3.48
C LEU A 9 18.82 -31.24 -3.75
N LYS A 10 19.10 -31.51 -5.05
CA LYS A 10 19.52 -32.82 -5.62
C LYS A 10 20.19 -33.83 -4.68
N ARG A 11 19.37 -34.44 -3.80
CA ARG A 11 19.79 -35.40 -2.76
C ARG A 11 21.02 -34.88 -2.02
N ASP A 12 20.76 -33.81 -1.29
CA ASP A 12 21.67 -33.17 -0.35
C ASP A 12 22.72 -32.25 -1.04
N PHE A 13 22.21 -31.21 -1.70
CA PHE A 13 22.91 -29.97 -2.04
C PHE A 13 24.09 -30.02 -3.05
N PRO A 14 24.00 -30.63 -4.25
CA PRO A 14 25.13 -30.63 -5.18
C PRO A 14 25.36 -29.23 -5.76
N ALA A 15 26.39 -28.55 -5.23
CA ALA A 15 26.86 -27.20 -5.56
C ALA A 15 25.89 -26.03 -5.30
N GLU A 16 24.58 -26.14 -5.56
CA GLU A 16 23.62 -25.06 -5.32
C GLU A 16 22.21 -25.59 -4.96
N VAL A 17 21.33 -25.85 -5.92
CA VAL A 17 21.46 -27.06 -6.73
C VAL A 17 21.83 -26.84 -8.20
N ALA A 18 23.13 -27.04 -8.51
CA ALA A 18 23.72 -27.31 -9.81
C ALA A 18 22.98 -26.71 -11.04
N SER A 19 22.90 -25.39 -11.21
CA SER A 19 23.38 -24.30 -10.32
C SER A 19 22.28 -23.33 -9.86
N ALA A 20 21.03 -23.80 -9.89
CA ALA A 20 19.88 -23.01 -10.32
C ALA A 20 20.11 -22.30 -11.71
N THR A 21 21.20 -22.70 -12.38
CA THR A 21 21.37 -23.14 -13.77
C THR A 21 21.72 -22.12 -14.85
N ALA A 22 21.75 -20.84 -14.50
CA ALA A 22 22.57 -19.84 -15.17
C ALA A 22 22.77 -18.61 -14.26
N ASN A 23 21.68 -18.22 -13.57
CA ASN A 23 21.58 -16.95 -12.85
C ASN A 23 21.19 -17.12 -11.36
N GLY A 24 21.25 -18.33 -10.79
CA GLY A 24 20.90 -18.57 -9.38
C GLY A 24 19.40 -18.67 -9.05
N TYR A 25 18.50 -18.85 -10.03
CA TYR A 25 17.05 -18.98 -9.83
C TYR A 25 16.57 -20.43 -9.70
N LEU A 26 16.07 -20.83 -8.52
CA LEU A 26 15.60 -22.19 -8.23
C LEU A 26 14.07 -22.29 -8.27
N ASP A 27 13.55 -23.01 -9.27
CA ASP A 27 12.10 -23.27 -9.40
C ASP A 27 11.68 -24.60 -8.76
N LEU A 28 10.85 -24.49 -7.74
CA LEU A 28 10.20 -25.56 -6.99
C LEU A 28 8.68 -25.56 -7.21
N SER A 29 8.16 -24.80 -8.18
CA SER A 29 6.72 -24.65 -8.32
C SER A 29 6.00 -25.95 -8.66
N GLY A 30 4.80 -26.09 -8.10
CA GLY A 30 3.95 -27.28 -8.22
C GLY A 30 4.48 -28.56 -7.55
N GLN A 31 5.61 -28.52 -6.83
CA GLN A 31 6.18 -29.69 -6.14
C GLN A 31 5.41 -30.01 -4.85
N LYS A 32 4.23 -30.61 -4.99
CA LYS A 32 3.26 -30.83 -3.90
C LYS A 32 3.81 -31.62 -2.72
N ASP A 33 4.63 -32.63 -3.00
CA ASP A 33 5.15 -33.57 -2.00
C ASP A 33 6.27 -32.96 -1.12
N ILE A 34 6.77 -31.76 -1.44
CA ILE A 34 7.87 -31.13 -0.71
C ILE A 34 7.37 -30.57 0.61
N GLU A 35 7.78 -31.21 1.71
CA GLU A 35 7.38 -30.87 3.08
C GLU A 35 8.30 -29.84 3.75
N SER A 36 9.58 -29.78 3.38
CA SER A 36 10.59 -28.91 3.98
C SER A 36 11.61 -28.43 2.95
N LEU A 37 12.38 -27.40 3.31
CA LEU A 37 13.49 -26.88 2.49
C LEU A 37 14.86 -27.11 3.14
N PRO A 38 15.94 -27.17 2.34
CA PRO A 38 17.29 -27.38 2.84
C PRO A 38 17.89 -26.17 3.60
N GLU A 39 18.57 -26.46 4.72
CA GLU A 39 19.32 -25.47 5.48
C GLU A 39 20.57 -24.98 4.72
N ARG A 40 20.85 -23.68 4.74
CA ARG A 40 22.03 -23.02 4.13
C ARG A 40 22.06 -23.05 2.60
N MET A 41 20.89 -23.04 1.93
CA MET A 41 20.83 -22.73 0.50
C MET A 41 21.36 -21.32 0.23
N ASN A 42 22.18 -21.18 -0.82
CA ASN A 42 22.65 -19.90 -1.36
C ASN A 42 22.25 -19.81 -2.83
N LEU A 43 21.40 -18.83 -3.15
CA LEU A 43 20.72 -18.66 -4.43
C LEU A 43 20.61 -17.17 -4.77
N GLU A 44 20.31 -16.84 -6.03
CA GLU A 44 19.81 -15.51 -6.36
C GLU A 44 18.31 -15.44 -6.04
N ALA A 45 17.56 -16.48 -6.39
CA ALA A 45 16.11 -16.49 -6.29
C ALA A 45 15.53 -17.89 -6.04
N LEU A 46 14.37 -17.95 -5.38
CA LEU A 46 13.67 -19.18 -5.00
C LEU A 46 12.17 -19.04 -5.25
N ASN A 47 11.57 -19.93 -6.03
CA ASN A 47 10.13 -19.98 -6.28
C ASN A 47 9.53 -21.31 -5.79
N VAL A 48 8.80 -21.31 -4.68
CA VAL A 48 8.12 -22.50 -4.11
C VAL A 48 6.62 -22.54 -4.42
N SER A 49 6.14 -21.78 -5.42
CA SER A 49 4.70 -21.60 -5.64
C SER A 49 3.95 -22.91 -5.90
N GLY A 50 2.94 -23.25 -5.11
CA GLY A 50 2.19 -24.50 -5.23
C GLY A 50 2.84 -25.71 -4.56
N CYS A 51 3.87 -25.53 -3.73
CA CYS A 51 4.38 -26.57 -2.83
C CYS A 51 3.37 -26.83 -1.70
N SER A 52 2.35 -27.65 -2.00
CA SER A 52 1.17 -27.82 -1.12
C SER A 52 1.49 -28.30 0.30
N ASN A 53 2.51 -29.14 0.48
CA ASN A 53 2.90 -29.66 1.79
C ASN A 53 4.02 -28.86 2.50
N LEU A 54 4.56 -27.80 1.87
CA LEU A 54 5.73 -27.09 2.41
C LEU A 54 5.35 -26.26 3.64
N ARG A 55 5.93 -26.60 4.79
CA ARG A 55 5.57 -25.98 6.09
C ARG A 55 6.37 -24.74 6.45
N SER A 56 7.60 -24.63 5.98
CA SER A 56 8.51 -23.58 6.44
C SER A 56 9.60 -23.17 5.43
N ILE A 57 9.99 -21.90 5.49
CA ILE A 57 11.23 -21.39 4.89
C ILE A 57 12.32 -21.35 5.97
N PRO A 58 13.52 -21.95 5.77
CA PRO A 58 14.54 -22.07 6.81
C PRO A 58 15.25 -20.73 7.06
N SER A 59 15.59 -20.46 8.32
CA SER A 59 16.27 -19.24 8.78
C SER A 59 17.65 -19.02 8.16
N SER A 60 18.25 -20.10 7.64
CA SER A 60 19.56 -20.11 6.99
C SER A 60 19.50 -19.88 5.47
N LEU A 61 18.33 -19.61 4.89
CA LEU A 61 18.19 -19.24 3.48
C LEU A 61 18.97 -17.96 3.15
N GLN A 62 19.87 -18.06 2.18
CA GLN A 62 20.52 -16.93 1.53
C GLN A 62 19.97 -16.83 0.11
N ALA A 63 19.16 -15.81 -0.15
CA ALA A 63 18.60 -15.49 -1.45
C ALA A 63 18.42 -13.98 -1.58
N LYS A 64 18.22 -13.47 -2.80
CA LYS A 64 17.69 -12.11 -3.00
C LYS A 64 16.19 -12.12 -3.21
N HIS A 65 15.65 -13.09 -3.95
CA HIS A 65 14.22 -13.10 -4.29
C HIS A 65 13.52 -14.37 -3.78
N LEU A 66 12.36 -14.23 -3.15
CA LEU A 66 11.52 -15.36 -2.71
C LEU A 66 10.09 -15.21 -3.23
N ILE A 67 9.59 -16.24 -3.92
CA ILE A 67 8.19 -16.34 -4.35
C ILE A 67 7.57 -17.58 -3.70
N ALA A 68 6.62 -17.38 -2.80
CA ALA A 68 5.88 -18.44 -2.12
C ALA A 68 4.38 -18.18 -2.28
N ARG A 69 3.80 -18.67 -3.38
CA ARG A 69 2.37 -18.54 -3.67
C ARG A 69 1.64 -19.87 -3.58
N ASP A 70 0.35 -19.89 -3.25
CA ASP A 70 -0.49 -21.08 -3.26
C ASP A 70 0.09 -22.23 -2.40
N CYS A 71 0.64 -21.89 -1.22
CA CYS A 71 1.26 -22.83 -0.27
C CYS A 71 0.36 -23.00 0.99
N PRO A 72 -0.68 -23.85 0.95
CA PRO A 72 -1.66 -24.00 2.03
C PRO A 72 -1.09 -24.42 3.39
N GLU A 73 0.01 -25.17 3.41
CA GLU A 73 0.66 -25.60 4.66
C GLU A 73 1.77 -24.66 5.15
N LEU A 74 2.12 -23.60 4.41
CA LEU A 74 3.22 -22.69 4.77
C LEU A 74 2.81 -21.80 5.95
N GLU A 75 3.43 -22.06 7.09
CA GLU A 75 3.12 -21.43 8.38
C GLU A 75 4.30 -20.58 8.89
N PHE A 76 5.55 -21.02 8.66
CA PHE A 76 6.73 -20.40 9.26
C PHE A 76 7.72 -19.84 8.24
N ILE A 77 8.08 -18.57 8.41
CA ILE A 77 9.27 -17.98 7.77
C ILE A 77 10.39 -17.93 8.81
N GLY A 78 11.58 -18.39 8.45
CA GLY A 78 12.74 -18.39 9.33
C GLY A 78 13.21 -16.98 9.70
N GLY A 79 13.59 -16.79 10.96
CA GLY A 79 14.18 -15.53 11.41
C GLY A 79 15.56 -15.28 10.81
N GLY A 80 15.94 -14.02 10.63
CA GLY A 80 17.26 -13.61 10.13
C GLY A 80 17.44 -13.68 8.61
N ILE A 81 16.45 -14.17 7.87
CA ILE A 81 16.42 -14.13 6.40
C ILE A 81 16.47 -12.67 5.94
N LYS A 82 17.35 -12.40 4.95
CA LYS A 82 17.45 -11.13 4.25
C LYS A 82 17.19 -11.38 2.77
N LEU A 83 16.33 -10.55 2.18
CA LEU A 83 15.97 -10.58 0.76
C LEU A 83 16.07 -9.16 0.18
N ASP A 84 16.10 -9.08 -1.14
CA ASP A 84 15.76 -7.87 -1.86
C ASP A 84 14.24 -7.87 -2.14
N ASP A 85 13.67 -8.96 -2.67
CA ASP A 85 12.23 -9.07 -2.95
C ASP A 85 11.58 -10.31 -2.32
N ALA A 86 10.35 -10.15 -1.84
CA ALA A 86 9.54 -11.25 -1.31
C ALA A 86 8.08 -11.16 -1.76
N TRP A 87 7.52 -12.26 -2.28
CA TRP A 87 6.09 -12.40 -2.57
C TRP A 87 5.51 -13.62 -1.86
N PHE A 88 4.68 -13.37 -0.86
CA PHE A 88 3.81 -14.36 -0.23
C PHE A 88 2.39 -14.22 -0.79
N GLY A 89 1.82 -15.31 -1.30
CA GLY A 89 0.49 -15.30 -1.92
C GLY A 89 -0.35 -16.51 -1.53
N LYS A 90 -1.60 -16.38 -1.11
CA LYS A 90 -2.48 -17.53 -0.84
C LYS A 90 -1.85 -18.57 0.09
N CYS A 91 -1.23 -18.10 1.18
CA CYS A 91 -0.64 -18.91 2.24
C CYS A 91 -1.50 -18.76 3.50
N PRO A 92 -2.65 -19.46 3.60
CA PRO A 92 -3.65 -19.27 4.67
C PRO A 92 -3.17 -19.59 6.08
N LYS A 93 -2.00 -20.23 6.26
CA LYS A 93 -1.38 -20.47 7.57
C LYS A 93 -0.27 -19.48 7.93
N LEU A 94 0.14 -18.62 7.00
CA LEU A 94 1.19 -17.63 7.24
C LEU A 94 0.61 -16.43 7.98
N THR A 95 0.66 -16.48 9.32
CA THR A 95 0.08 -15.45 10.20
C THR A 95 1.06 -14.34 10.59
N ASN A 96 2.37 -14.58 10.54
CA ASN A 96 3.38 -13.61 11.00
C ASN A 96 4.67 -13.72 10.20
N LEU A 97 5.38 -12.59 10.05
CA LEU A 97 6.78 -12.55 9.63
C LEU A 97 7.66 -12.29 10.85
N PRO A 98 8.84 -12.94 10.98
CA PRO A 98 9.74 -12.67 12.11
C PRO A 98 10.21 -11.22 12.17
N GLN A 99 10.35 -10.66 13.37
CA GLN A 99 10.95 -9.32 13.57
C GLN A 99 12.41 -9.20 13.09
N SER A 100 13.06 -10.31 12.78
CA SER A 100 14.40 -10.40 12.19
C SER A 100 14.41 -10.61 10.67
N PHE A 101 13.24 -10.76 10.03
CA PHE A 101 13.10 -10.78 8.57
C PHE A 101 13.44 -9.40 7.99
N ARG A 102 14.21 -9.35 6.89
CA ARG A 102 14.56 -8.11 6.20
C ARG A 102 14.32 -8.25 4.71
N VAL A 103 13.81 -7.19 4.11
CA VAL A 103 13.53 -7.08 2.68
C VAL A 103 13.75 -5.61 2.27
N ASN A 104 14.53 -5.38 1.22
CA ASN A 104 15.10 -4.05 0.91
C ASN A 104 14.60 -3.42 -0.42
N VAL A 105 13.96 -4.21 -1.30
CA VAL A 105 13.41 -3.73 -2.58
C VAL A 105 11.89 -3.72 -2.51
N SER A 106 11.25 -4.89 -2.59
CA SER A 106 9.78 -4.98 -2.52
C SER A 106 9.25 -6.13 -1.66
N LEU A 107 8.08 -5.91 -1.04
CA LEU A 107 7.34 -6.91 -0.29
C LEU A 107 5.89 -6.97 -0.79
N THR A 108 5.46 -8.14 -1.27
CA THR A 108 4.08 -8.41 -1.63
C THR A 108 3.49 -9.49 -0.73
N ILE A 109 2.35 -9.20 -0.10
CA ILE A 109 1.57 -10.12 0.73
C ILE A 109 0.14 -10.11 0.20
N TRP A 110 -0.33 -11.23 -0.35
CA TRP A 110 -1.63 -11.30 -1.01
C TRP A 110 -2.41 -12.53 -0.57
N GLU A 111 -3.64 -12.40 -0.05
CA GLU A 111 -4.43 -13.55 0.44
C GLU A 111 -3.67 -14.39 1.50
N CYS A 112 -2.87 -13.74 2.35
CA CYS A 112 -2.22 -14.33 3.52
C CYS A 112 -2.68 -13.57 4.78
N PRO A 113 -3.09 -14.24 5.87
CA PRO A 113 -3.57 -13.59 7.09
C PRO A 113 -2.41 -13.10 7.97
N VAL A 114 -1.45 -12.37 7.40
CA VAL A 114 -0.32 -11.82 8.16
C VAL A 114 -0.82 -10.69 9.06
N GLU A 115 -0.75 -10.89 10.37
CA GLU A 115 -1.18 -9.93 11.40
C GLU A 115 -0.19 -8.77 11.52
N ASN A 116 1.11 -9.07 11.51
CA ASN A 116 2.20 -8.12 11.79
C ASN A 116 3.34 -8.24 10.77
N LEU A 117 3.89 -7.10 10.37
CA LEU A 117 5.14 -6.98 9.62
C LEU A 117 6.31 -6.67 10.58
N PRO A 118 7.57 -6.94 10.19
CA PRO A 118 8.72 -6.50 10.97
C PRO A 118 8.80 -4.97 11.01
N ASP A 119 9.26 -4.42 12.14
CA ASP A 119 9.55 -2.99 12.28
C ASP A 119 10.77 -2.56 11.44
N GLY A 120 10.75 -1.29 10.99
CA GLY A 120 11.86 -0.70 10.25
C GLY A 120 12.07 -1.29 8.85
N LEU A 121 10.99 -1.63 8.15
CA LEU A 121 11.05 -1.94 6.71
C LEU A 121 11.47 -0.68 5.92
N ASP A 122 12.62 -0.76 5.26
CA ASP A 122 13.13 0.28 4.35
C ASP A 122 13.22 -0.28 2.93
N LEU A 123 12.20 0.02 2.14
CA LEU A 123 11.98 -0.53 0.80
C LEU A 123 12.35 0.49 -0.27
N THR A 124 13.30 0.12 -1.12
CA THR A 124 13.68 0.97 -2.25
C THR A 124 12.61 1.05 -3.36
N THR A 125 11.55 0.22 -3.32
CA THR A 125 10.37 0.32 -4.19
C THR A 125 9.05 0.21 -3.42
N ASP A 126 8.45 -0.98 -3.35
CA ASP A 126 7.01 -1.17 -3.18
C ASP A 126 6.66 -2.12 -2.01
N LEU A 127 5.74 -1.69 -1.13
CA LEU A 127 4.97 -2.56 -0.24
C LEU A 127 3.57 -2.75 -0.81
N THR A 128 3.17 -3.99 -1.08
CA THR A 128 1.82 -4.35 -1.51
C THR A 128 1.20 -5.35 -0.55
N ILE A 129 0.04 -5.00 0.02
CA ILE A 129 -0.74 -5.87 0.91
C ILE A 129 -2.17 -5.94 0.37
N GLY A 130 -2.63 -7.13 0.01
CA GLY A 130 -3.91 -7.34 -0.65
C GLY A 130 -4.70 -8.51 -0.09
N ASN A 131 -6.03 -8.38 0.02
CA ASN A 131 -6.91 -9.43 0.55
C ASN A 131 -6.44 -10.02 1.89
N ASN A 132 -5.88 -9.18 2.77
CA ASN A 132 -5.38 -9.59 4.07
C ASN A 132 -6.45 -9.33 5.14
N ALA A 133 -6.97 -10.41 5.73
CA ALA A 133 -8.03 -10.38 6.73
C ALA A 133 -7.56 -10.14 8.18
N ALA A 134 -6.24 -9.98 8.40
CA ALA A 134 -5.60 -10.01 9.72
C ALA A 134 -4.79 -8.74 10.07
N ILE A 135 -4.21 -8.06 9.08
CA ILE A 135 -3.37 -6.87 9.32
C ILE A 135 -4.20 -5.67 9.79
N ARG A 136 -3.77 -5.03 10.88
CA ARG A 136 -4.42 -3.83 11.45
C ARG A 136 -3.65 -2.53 11.23
N SER A 137 -2.33 -2.59 11.07
CA SER A 137 -1.47 -1.42 10.92
C SER A 137 -0.28 -1.73 10.01
N LEU A 138 0.27 -0.68 9.39
CA LEU A 138 1.64 -0.74 8.90
C LEU A 138 2.64 -0.82 10.08
N PRO A 139 3.85 -1.38 9.87
CA PRO A 139 4.88 -1.45 10.92
C PRO A 139 5.46 -0.06 11.23
N SER A 140 6.10 0.07 12.39
CA SER A 140 6.75 1.34 12.76
C SER A 140 7.96 1.59 11.88
N ASN A 141 8.25 2.88 11.65
CA ASN A 141 9.39 3.36 10.85
C ASN A 141 9.44 2.80 9.42
N LEU A 142 8.29 2.52 8.80
CA LEU A 142 8.20 2.11 7.40
C LEU A 142 8.70 3.22 6.46
N SER A 143 9.57 2.86 5.52
CA SER A 143 10.05 3.68 4.42
C SER A 143 9.80 2.94 3.10
N ALA A 144 9.15 3.56 2.12
CA ALA A 144 8.90 2.98 0.80
C ALA A 144 8.68 4.05 -0.28
N LYS A 145 8.96 3.75 -1.56
CA LYS A 145 8.50 4.63 -2.66
C LYS A 145 7.00 4.53 -2.86
N LYS A 146 6.41 3.34 -2.68
CA LYS A 146 4.98 3.10 -2.82
C LYS A 146 4.47 2.11 -1.78
N VAL A 147 3.32 2.42 -1.19
CA VAL A 147 2.55 1.50 -0.34
C VAL A 147 1.18 1.32 -0.95
N SER A 148 0.71 0.08 -1.04
CA SER A 148 -0.62 -0.26 -1.56
C SER A 148 -1.30 -1.27 -0.65
N ILE A 149 -2.32 -0.82 0.07
CA ILE A 149 -3.23 -1.62 0.91
C ILE A 149 -4.54 -1.77 0.15
N THR A 150 -5.03 -2.99 -0.05
CA THR A 150 -6.24 -3.25 -0.84
C THR A 150 -7.01 -4.44 -0.29
N ASP A 151 -8.33 -4.33 -0.16
CA ASP A 151 -9.17 -5.41 0.39
C ASP A 151 -8.69 -5.90 1.78
N CYS A 152 -8.28 -4.97 2.65
CA CYS A 152 -7.81 -5.27 4.01
C CYS A 152 -8.87 -4.78 5.01
N PRO A 153 -9.94 -5.57 5.28
CA PRO A 153 -11.16 -5.06 5.91
C PRO A 153 -10.97 -4.56 7.34
N ILE A 154 -9.95 -5.07 8.05
CA ILE A 154 -9.61 -4.67 9.43
C ILE A 154 -8.34 -3.82 9.55
N PHE A 155 -7.82 -3.29 8.43
CA PHE A 155 -6.71 -2.33 8.45
C PHE A 155 -7.21 -0.98 8.99
N GLU A 156 -6.61 -0.48 10.06
CA GLU A 156 -7.10 0.68 10.82
C GLU A 156 -6.17 1.90 10.73
N VAL A 157 -4.84 1.70 10.75
CA VAL A 157 -3.85 2.77 11.03
C VAL A 157 -2.64 2.76 10.09
N VAL A 158 -2.22 3.97 9.70
CA VAL A 158 -0.88 4.26 9.15
C VAL A 158 -0.09 5.02 10.23
N PRO A 159 1.04 4.50 10.74
CA PRO A 159 1.82 5.17 11.79
C PRO A 159 2.41 6.52 11.35
N SER A 160 2.59 7.43 12.31
CA SER A 160 3.06 8.81 12.12
C SER A 160 4.44 8.95 11.46
N GLU A 161 5.28 7.95 11.66
CA GLU A 161 6.66 7.88 11.20
C GLU A 161 6.82 7.22 9.82
N THR A 162 5.69 6.87 9.18
CA THR A 162 5.66 6.30 7.82
C THR A 162 6.17 7.32 6.80
N ARG A 163 7.21 6.95 6.03
CA ARG A 163 7.77 7.74 4.94
C ARG A 163 7.41 7.08 3.62
N VAL A 164 6.53 7.69 2.84
CA VAL A 164 6.02 7.08 1.62
C VAL A 164 5.94 8.06 0.45
N GLY A 165 6.45 7.67 -0.72
CA GLY A 165 6.32 8.47 -1.94
C GLY A 165 4.87 8.52 -2.43
N ARG A 166 4.23 7.36 -2.58
CA ARG A 166 2.82 7.20 -2.96
C ARG A 166 2.09 6.21 -2.05
N LEU A 167 0.97 6.64 -1.45
CA LEU A 167 0.11 5.78 -0.63
C LEU A 167 -1.21 5.47 -1.36
N SER A 168 -1.62 4.21 -1.34
CA SER A 168 -2.92 3.76 -1.82
C SER A 168 -3.58 2.87 -0.77
N ILE A 169 -4.78 3.24 -0.29
CA ILE A 169 -5.60 2.44 0.62
C ILE A 169 -6.98 2.27 -0.02
N VAL A 170 -7.34 1.02 -0.32
CA VAL A 170 -8.51 0.68 -1.12
C VAL A 170 -9.33 -0.41 -0.43
N ARG A 171 -10.65 -0.29 -0.39
CA ARG A 171 -11.59 -1.30 0.15
C ARG A 171 -11.19 -1.82 1.54
N SER A 172 -10.73 -0.91 2.40
CA SER A 172 -10.19 -1.21 3.73
C SER A 172 -11.08 -0.54 4.78
N ASN A 173 -12.23 -1.15 5.06
CA ASN A 173 -13.35 -0.49 5.73
C ASN A 173 -13.06 -0.02 7.16
N ALA A 174 -12.15 -0.67 7.89
CA ALA A 174 -11.78 -0.23 9.23
C ALA A 174 -10.86 1.00 9.27
N PHE A 175 -10.32 1.44 8.12
CA PHE A 175 -9.37 2.55 8.05
C PHE A 175 -10.05 3.87 8.40
N ARG A 176 -9.47 4.64 9.33
CA ARG A 176 -10.12 5.82 9.93
C ARG A 176 -9.49 7.15 9.59
N ALA A 177 -8.16 7.22 9.62
CA ALA A 177 -7.41 8.46 9.49
C ALA A 177 -6.00 8.23 8.93
N LEU A 178 -5.50 9.20 8.19
CA LEU A 178 -4.08 9.33 7.85
C LEU A 178 -3.35 10.04 9.02
N PRO A 179 -2.05 9.83 9.22
CA PRO A 179 -1.28 10.55 10.23
C PRO A 179 -1.11 12.03 9.89
N GLU A 180 -1.00 12.86 10.93
CA GLU A 180 -0.64 14.28 10.82
C GLU A 180 0.73 14.46 10.15
N ASN A 181 0.84 15.47 9.27
CA ASN A 181 2.03 15.78 8.47
C ASN A 181 2.48 14.67 7.50
N LEU A 182 1.56 13.78 7.07
CA LEU A 182 1.84 12.87 5.97
C LEU A 182 2.19 13.66 4.68
N ASP A 183 3.36 13.38 4.12
CA ASP A 183 3.76 13.83 2.78
C ASP A 183 3.66 12.66 1.80
N CYS A 184 3.06 12.88 0.64
CA CYS A 184 2.89 11.91 -0.43
C CYS A 184 3.27 12.56 -1.78
N PRO A 185 4.56 12.83 -2.03
CA PRO A 185 5.02 13.63 -3.17
C PRO A 185 4.72 12.98 -4.53
N ALA A 186 4.53 11.66 -4.58
CA ALA A 186 4.19 10.92 -5.78
C ALA A 186 2.71 10.50 -5.86
N GLY A 187 1.83 10.99 -4.97
CA GLY A 187 0.38 10.81 -5.06
C GLY A 187 -0.27 10.04 -3.90
N LEU A 188 -1.58 10.20 -3.75
CA LEU A 188 -2.39 9.59 -2.70
C LEU A 188 -3.67 8.98 -3.31
N THR A 189 -4.16 7.88 -2.77
CA THR A 189 -5.39 7.21 -3.23
C THR A 189 -6.11 6.60 -2.04
N ILE A 190 -7.31 7.10 -1.70
CA ILE A 190 -8.15 6.56 -0.63
C ILE A 190 -9.53 6.25 -1.21
N ALA A 191 -9.86 4.96 -1.35
CA ALA A 191 -11.05 4.51 -2.08
C ALA A 191 -11.82 3.39 -1.34
N GLY A 192 -13.16 3.48 -1.24
CA GLY A 192 -14.00 2.48 -0.58
C GLY A 192 -13.60 2.20 0.87
N CYS A 193 -13.21 3.22 1.63
CA CYS A 193 -12.83 3.11 3.04
C CYS A 193 -13.93 3.70 3.91
N ASN A 194 -14.93 2.88 4.26
CA ASN A 194 -16.20 3.40 4.77
C ASN A 194 -16.13 4.08 6.15
N ASN A 195 -15.12 3.79 6.98
CA ASN A 195 -14.89 4.49 8.25
C ASN A 195 -13.94 5.69 8.13
N PHE A 196 -13.48 6.03 6.91
CA PHE A 196 -12.63 7.19 6.66
C PHE A 196 -13.48 8.46 6.55
N THR A 197 -13.40 9.33 7.56
CA THR A 197 -14.33 10.47 7.72
C THR A 197 -13.71 11.84 7.47
N SER A 198 -12.39 11.98 7.57
CA SER A 198 -11.69 13.27 7.48
C SER A 198 -10.23 13.10 7.08
N LEU A 199 -9.62 14.20 6.61
CA LEU A 199 -8.18 14.29 6.37
C LEU A 199 -7.46 14.88 7.59
N PRO A 200 -6.16 14.58 7.78
CA PRO A 200 -5.31 15.32 8.70
C PRO A 200 -5.05 16.73 8.16
N ASN A 201 -4.69 17.64 9.06
CA ASN A 201 -4.31 19.00 8.65
C ASN A 201 -2.95 19.01 7.93
N LYS A 202 -2.76 20.01 7.06
CA LYS A 202 -1.52 20.25 6.29
C LYS A 202 -1.09 19.10 5.38
N LEU A 203 -2.01 18.22 5.02
CA LEU A 203 -1.78 17.11 4.08
C LEU A 203 -1.23 17.65 2.75
N THR A 204 -0.06 17.14 2.35
CA THR A 204 0.60 17.52 1.10
C THR A 204 0.69 16.34 0.15
N VAL A 205 0.20 16.52 -1.09
CA VAL A 205 0.25 15.50 -2.15
C VAL A 205 0.86 16.12 -3.41
N GLY A 206 2.08 15.71 -3.77
CA GLY A 206 2.84 16.33 -4.86
C GLY A 206 2.37 15.99 -6.28
N GLN A 207 1.41 15.07 -6.42
CA GLN A 207 0.77 14.65 -7.67
C GLN A 207 -0.74 14.52 -7.44
N ARG A 208 -1.38 13.53 -8.09
CA ARG A 208 -2.80 13.23 -7.91
C ARG A 208 -3.12 12.69 -6.52
N PHE A 209 -4.11 13.29 -5.87
CA PHE A 209 -4.88 12.72 -4.78
C PHE A 209 -6.23 12.24 -5.32
N TYR A 210 -6.45 10.93 -5.34
CA TYR A 210 -7.76 10.32 -5.62
C TYR A 210 -8.49 10.01 -4.31
N LEU A 211 -9.73 10.50 -4.18
CA LEU A 211 -10.59 10.30 -3.02
C LEU A 211 -11.97 9.78 -3.47
N ASN A 212 -12.36 8.63 -2.93
CA ASN A 212 -13.65 7.99 -3.21
C ASN A 212 -14.14 7.25 -1.97
N CYS A 213 -14.81 7.95 -1.05
CA CYS A 213 -15.33 7.38 0.19
C CYS A 213 -16.69 7.99 0.52
N ASP A 214 -17.64 7.16 0.94
CA ASP A 214 -19.01 7.61 1.21
C ASP A 214 -19.10 8.64 2.35
N ASN A 215 -18.27 8.48 3.39
CA ASN A 215 -18.40 9.18 4.67
C ASN A 215 -17.42 10.34 4.91
N VAL A 216 -16.54 10.63 3.95
CA VAL A 216 -15.50 11.66 4.10
C VAL A 216 -16.06 13.08 3.96
N ARG A 217 -15.55 14.01 4.78
CA ARG A 217 -15.78 15.46 4.69
C ARG A 217 -14.46 16.20 4.58
N LEU A 218 -14.47 17.36 3.92
CA LEU A 218 -13.30 18.23 3.78
C LEU A 218 -13.44 19.58 4.52
N GLU A 219 -14.66 19.96 4.93
CA GLU A 219 -14.99 21.27 5.55
C GLU A 219 -14.05 21.71 6.69
N GLU A 220 -13.56 20.77 7.50
CA GLU A 220 -12.67 21.05 8.66
C GLU A 220 -11.17 20.85 8.35
N THR A 221 -10.79 20.50 7.11
CA THR A 221 -9.38 20.23 6.75
C THR A 221 -8.63 21.51 6.42
N ALA A 222 -7.76 21.98 7.32
CA ALA A 222 -6.91 23.13 7.06
C ALA A 222 -5.59 22.73 6.37
N GLY A 223 -5.16 23.53 5.39
CA GLY A 223 -3.85 23.47 4.77
C GLY A 223 -3.67 22.38 3.72
N LEU A 224 -4.75 21.90 3.11
CA LEU A 224 -4.69 20.87 2.06
C LEU A 224 -3.95 21.42 0.81
N ASN A 225 -2.84 20.78 0.44
CA ASN A 225 -1.99 21.20 -0.68
C ASN A 225 -1.77 20.05 -1.64
N VAL A 226 -2.28 20.18 -2.86
CA VAL A 226 -2.30 19.10 -3.85
C VAL A 226 -1.91 19.61 -5.24
N ASP A 227 -1.37 18.75 -6.09
CA ASP A 227 -1.28 19.06 -7.51
C ASP A 227 -2.64 18.85 -8.19
N THR A 228 -3.17 17.62 -8.14
CA THR A 228 -4.45 17.28 -8.77
C THR A 228 -5.37 16.63 -7.74
N LEU A 229 -6.58 17.15 -7.54
CA LEU A 229 -7.58 16.61 -6.62
C LEU A 229 -8.71 15.93 -7.40
N GLU A 230 -8.85 14.61 -7.29
CA GLU A 230 -9.89 13.83 -7.95
C GLU A 230 -10.86 13.28 -6.89
N ILE A 231 -12.07 13.82 -6.83
CA ILE A 231 -13.12 13.47 -5.87
C ILE A 231 -14.25 12.75 -6.61
N SER A 232 -14.35 11.44 -6.46
CA SER A 232 -15.40 10.66 -7.10
C SER A 232 -16.22 9.85 -6.11
N GLY A 233 -17.55 9.88 -6.19
CA GLY A 233 -18.41 9.13 -5.28
C GLY A 233 -18.28 9.56 -3.81
N CYS A 234 -18.07 10.85 -3.54
CA CYS A 234 -18.05 11.39 -2.17
C CYS A 234 -19.30 12.24 -1.93
N PRO A 235 -20.42 11.65 -1.44
CA PRO A 235 -21.71 12.35 -1.31
C PRO A 235 -21.76 13.32 -0.12
N LEU A 236 -20.83 13.23 0.83
CA LEU A 236 -20.76 14.13 2.00
C LEU A 236 -19.77 15.30 1.84
N ILE A 237 -19.00 15.37 0.74
CA ILE A 237 -18.20 16.55 0.42
C ILE A 237 -19.11 17.55 -0.31
N LYS A 238 -19.61 18.54 0.44
CA LYS A 238 -20.42 19.64 -0.09
C LYS A 238 -19.59 20.82 -0.56
N THR A 239 -18.62 21.22 0.26
CA THR A 239 -17.68 22.30 -0.02
C THR A 239 -16.23 21.81 0.10
N LEU A 240 -15.31 22.67 -0.33
CA LEU A 240 -13.86 22.47 -0.22
C LEU A 240 -13.30 23.45 0.83
N PRO A 241 -12.13 23.17 1.44
CA PRO A 241 -11.50 24.10 2.37
C PRO A 241 -11.22 25.46 1.71
N GLU A 242 -11.53 26.56 2.41
CA GLU A 242 -11.19 27.92 1.95
C GLU A 242 -9.69 28.11 1.72
N ASP A 243 -8.85 27.38 2.48
CA ASP A 243 -7.41 27.47 2.36
C ASP A 243 -6.76 26.48 1.38
N LEU A 244 -7.56 25.65 0.69
CA LEU A 244 -7.12 24.67 -0.32
C LEU A 244 -6.20 25.28 -1.38
N VAL A 245 -5.07 24.61 -1.63
CA VAL A 245 -4.10 24.93 -2.69
C VAL A 245 -4.04 23.79 -3.70
N VAL A 246 -4.29 24.11 -4.97
CA VAL A 246 -4.28 23.20 -6.12
C VAL A 246 -3.39 23.77 -7.21
N LYS A 247 -2.34 23.04 -7.59
CA LYS A 247 -1.38 23.50 -8.62
C LYS A 247 -1.83 23.16 -10.04
N GLY A 248 -2.46 21.99 -10.19
CA GLY A 248 -2.90 21.40 -11.44
C GLY A 248 -4.41 21.57 -11.66
N SER A 249 -5.24 20.68 -11.12
CA SER A 249 -6.70 20.72 -11.35
C SER A 249 -7.51 20.02 -10.25
N ILE A 250 -8.78 20.40 -10.13
CA ILE A 250 -9.81 19.67 -9.37
C ILE A 250 -10.71 18.93 -10.38
N ILE A 251 -11.08 17.69 -10.09
CA ILE A 251 -11.97 16.83 -10.88
C ILE A 251 -13.01 16.24 -9.91
N ALA A 252 -14.30 16.57 -10.08
CA ALA A 252 -15.35 16.20 -9.12
C ALA A 252 -16.47 15.34 -9.76
N GLU A 253 -16.12 14.19 -10.34
CA GLU A 253 -17.10 13.33 -11.02
C GLU A 253 -17.99 12.53 -10.04
N ARG A 254 -19.32 12.67 -10.16
CA ARG A 254 -20.32 11.92 -9.36
C ARG A 254 -20.25 12.20 -7.85
N SER A 255 -19.75 13.37 -7.46
CA SER A 255 -19.73 13.88 -6.08
C SER A 255 -20.73 15.03 -5.94
N HIS A 256 -21.18 15.34 -4.72
CA HIS A 256 -22.18 16.39 -4.47
C HIS A 256 -21.54 17.70 -4.00
N VAL A 257 -20.48 18.14 -4.71
CA VAL A 257 -19.81 19.42 -4.43
C VAL A 257 -20.73 20.53 -4.97
N GLU A 258 -21.50 21.15 -4.07
CA GLU A 258 -22.61 22.07 -4.39
C GLU A 258 -22.15 23.49 -4.81
N GLY A 259 -20.84 23.75 -4.77
CA GLY A 259 -20.22 24.96 -5.28
C GLY A 259 -18.79 25.12 -4.76
N ILE A 260 -17.89 25.56 -5.64
CA ILE A 260 -16.58 26.07 -5.22
C ILE A 260 -16.77 27.55 -4.92
N SER A 261 -16.32 28.03 -3.75
CA SER A 261 -16.46 29.45 -3.41
C SER A 261 -15.58 30.32 -4.32
N TRP A 262 -15.90 31.62 -4.40
CA TRP A 262 -15.05 32.54 -5.17
C TRP A 262 -13.62 32.58 -4.63
N GLU A 263 -13.45 32.55 -3.32
CA GLU A 263 -12.15 32.59 -2.64
C GLU A 263 -11.29 31.38 -3.01
N VAL A 264 -11.89 30.17 -3.06
CA VAL A 264 -11.21 28.96 -3.50
C VAL A 264 -10.91 29.01 -5.01
N TRP A 265 -11.77 29.62 -5.82
CA TRP A 265 -11.55 29.77 -7.27
C TRP A 265 -10.41 30.75 -7.60
N ASP A 266 -10.45 31.96 -7.01
CA ASP A 266 -9.49 33.05 -7.21
C ASP A 266 -8.09 32.67 -6.71
N LYS A 267 -7.99 32.10 -5.50
CA LYS A 267 -6.74 31.62 -4.91
C LYS A 267 -6.03 30.55 -5.77
N ASN A 268 -6.79 29.80 -6.58
CA ASN A 268 -6.29 28.74 -7.44
C ASN A 268 -6.22 29.16 -8.93
N ASP A 269 -6.22 30.48 -9.22
CA ASP A 269 -5.86 31.06 -10.53
C ASP A 269 -6.71 30.51 -11.69
N GLY A 270 -7.98 30.17 -11.40
CA GLY A 270 -8.92 29.60 -12.38
C GLY A 270 -8.55 28.22 -12.93
N LYS A 271 -7.60 27.49 -12.34
CA LYS A 271 -7.10 26.19 -12.82
C LYS A 271 -8.01 24.99 -12.51
N ILE A 272 -9.22 25.26 -12.06
CA ILE A 272 -10.18 24.25 -11.61
C ILE A 272 -11.03 23.79 -12.80
N ILE A 273 -10.82 22.54 -13.24
CA ILE A 273 -11.61 21.91 -14.31
C ILE A 273 -12.89 21.32 -13.69
N LEU A 274 -13.88 22.18 -13.49
CA LEU A 274 -15.20 21.75 -13.02
C LEU A 274 -15.84 20.71 -13.97
N PRO A 275 -16.60 19.73 -13.44
CA PRO A 275 -17.48 18.93 -14.28
C PRO A 275 -18.53 19.82 -14.95
N TYR A 276 -18.98 19.46 -16.16
CA TYR A 276 -19.89 20.24 -17.01
C TYR A 276 -21.22 20.71 -16.38
N THR A 277 -21.55 20.23 -15.17
CA THR A 277 -22.77 20.53 -14.42
C THR A 277 -22.58 21.55 -13.29
N CYS A 278 -21.37 22.01 -13.01
CA CYS A 278 -21.12 23.04 -11.99
C CYS A 278 -21.04 24.42 -12.66
N GLU A 279 -21.78 25.39 -12.11
CA GLU A 279 -21.63 26.80 -12.46
C GLU A 279 -20.36 27.39 -11.83
N LEU A 280 -19.74 28.36 -12.52
CA LEU A 280 -18.58 29.07 -12.00
C LEU A 280 -18.99 30.08 -10.91
N PRO A 281 -18.28 30.17 -9.78
CA PRO A 281 -18.56 31.21 -8.79
C PRO A 281 -18.34 32.59 -9.38
N SER A 282 -19.26 33.51 -9.08
CA SER A 282 -19.08 34.94 -9.35
C SER A 282 -18.28 35.59 -8.23
N PRO A 283 -17.47 36.63 -8.50
CA PRO A 283 -16.85 37.42 -7.44
C PRO A 283 -17.93 38.03 -6.54
N PRO A 284 -17.67 38.18 -5.22
CA PRO A 284 -18.59 38.90 -4.35
C PRO A 284 -18.85 40.28 -4.95
N SER A 285 -20.13 40.64 -5.07
CA SER A 285 -20.51 41.96 -5.56
C SER A 285 -19.81 43.01 -4.72
N ALA A 286 -18.97 43.84 -5.34
CA ALA A 286 -18.33 44.95 -4.64
C ALA A 286 -19.44 45.78 -3.97
N ASP A 287 -19.42 45.82 -2.63
CA ASP A 287 -20.31 46.69 -1.87
C ASP A 287 -19.99 48.13 -2.28
N CYS A 288 -20.80 48.66 -3.20
CA CYS A 288 -20.92 50.08 -3.41
C CYS A 288 -21.50 50.67 -2.12
N GLY A 289 -20.61 50.97 -1.17
CA GLY A 289 -20.93 51.76 0.02
C GLY A 289 -21.71 53.01 -0.39
N PRO A 290 -22.63 53.48 0.47
CA PRO A 290 -23.66 54.43 0.07
C PRO A 290 -23.06 55.65 -0.63
N SER A 291 -23.49 55.89 -1.86
CA SER A 291 -23.09 57.05 -2.64
C SER A 291 -23.39 58.33 -1.87
N LEU A 292 -22.37 59.20 -1.77
CA LEU A 292 -22.42 60.53 -1.15
C LEU A 292 -23.46 61.45 -1.81
#